data_AF-A0A531KI91-F1
#
_entry.id   AF-A0A531KI91-F1
#
_cell.length_a   1.000
_cell.length_b   1.000
_cell.length_c   1.000
_cell.angle_alpha   90.00
_cell.angle_beta   90.00
_cell.angle_gamma   90.00
#
_symmetry.space_group_name_H-M   'P 1'
#
loop_
_entity.id
_entity.type
_entity.pdbx_description
1 polymer ?
#
loop_
_entity_poly.entity_id
_entity_poly.type
_entity_poly.pdbx_seq_one_letter_code
_entity_poly.pdbx_strand_id
1 'polypeptide(L)'
;MPQDELQSGDLRHRFDYAAAFTAGLLDPDRAPPDAVSGPNGKAAVKRYAVYRNNVTVSLIDALAASFPATLRITGPDFFRAMARFHVRETPPTSPLLFEYGRDFPDFIERYDYARPMPWLADVARLERAWLDAYHAADAEPLASVALKAIPPERLADT
;
A
#
# COMPACT_ATOMS: atom_id res chain seq x y z
N MET A 1 14.67 39.57 -19.30
CA MET A 1 13.26 39.17 -19.06
C MET A 1 13.22 37.65 -19.07
N PRO A 2 12.85 37.01 -17.95
CA PRO A 2 13.24 35.64 -17.62
C PRO A 2 12.33 34.60 -18.30
N GLN A 3 12.91 33.49 -18.74
CA GLN A 3 12.21 32.33 -19.31
C GLN A 3 11.75 31.32 -18.24
N ASP A 4 11.98 31.60 -16.95
CA ASP A 4 11.72 30.70 -15.81
C ASP A 4 10.27 30.67 -15.30
N GLU A 5 9.42 31.67 -15.64
CA GLU A 5 8.06 31.75 -15.10
C GLU A 5 7.05 30.85 -15.84
N LEU A 6 7.30 30.49 -17.10
CA LEU A 6 6.37 29.73 -17.94
C LEU A 6 6.37 28.22 -17.65
N GLN A 7 7.45 27.64 -17.13
CA GLN A 7 7.48 26.23 -16.69
C GLN A 7 6.89 26.04 -15.28
N SER A 8 7.00 27.06 -14.42
CA SER A 8 6.53 26.97 -13.03
C SER A 8 5.00 26.96 -12.90
N GLY A 9 4.27 27.60 -13.82
CA GLY A 9 2.80 27.62 -13.82
C GLY A 9 2.16 26.30 -14.31
N ASP A 10 2.74 25.68 -15.34
CA ASP A 10 2.25 24.42 -15.94
C ASP A 10 2.44 23.22 -15.01
N LEU A 11 3.57 23.19 -14.28
CA LEU A 11 3.82 22.17 -13.27
C LEU A 11 2.82 22.25 -12.11
N ARG A 12 2.56 23.46 -11.57
CA ARG A 12 1.57 23.66 -10.49
C ARG A 12 0.18 23.19 -10.91
N HIS A 13 -0.27 23.57 -12.11
CA HIS A 13 -1.57 23.16 -12.63
C HIS A 13 -1.69 21.64 -12.86
N ARG A 14 -0.61 20.98 -13.28
CA ARG A 14 -0.56 19.51 -13.38
C ARG A 14 -0.63 18.82 -12.02
N PHE A 15 0.05 19.35 -11.00
CA PHE A 15 0.00 18.79 -9.64
C PHE A 15 -1.39 18.98 -9.00
N ASP A 16 -2.04 20.11 -9.26
CA ASP A 16 -3.41 20.38 -8.81
C ASP A 16 -4.43 19.42 -9.47
N TYR A 17 -4.28 19.14 -10.77
CA TYR A 17 -5.10 18.12 -11.45
C TYR A 17 -4.87 16.73 -10.86
N ALA A 18 -3.62 16.32 -10.66
CA ALA A 18 -3.31 15.01 -10.10
C ALA A 18 -3.89 14.84 -8.70
N ALA A 19 -3.75 15.84 -7.82
CA ALA A 19 -4.31 15.81 -6.47
C ALA A 19 -5.85 15.76 -6.47
N ALA A 20 -6.50 16.58 -7.29
CA ALA A 20 -7.96 16.54 -7.44
C ALA A 20 -8.44 15.19 -8.00
N PHE A 21 -7.71 14.63 -8.96
CA PHE A 21 -8.00 13.33 -9.56
C PHE A 21 -7.86 12.18 -8.57
N THR A 22 -6.79 12.15 -7.76
CA THR A 22 -6.50 11.04 -6.84
C THR A 22 -7.38 11.04 -5.59
N ALA A 23 -7.77 12.21 -5.08
CA ALA A 23 -8.57 12.34 -3.86
C ALA A 23 -9.95 11.65 -3.95
N GLY A 24 -10.48 11.47 -5.17
CA GLY A 24 -11.71 10.73 -5.40
C GLY A 24 -11.53 9.25 -5.71
N LEU A 25 -10.30 8.71 -5.84
CA LEU A 25 -10.12 7.35 -6.35
C LEU A 25 -10.49 6.24 -5.36
N LEU A 26 -10.30 6.52 -4.06
CA LEU A 26 -10.49 5.54 -2.98
C LEU A 26 -11.79 5.76 -2.22
N ASP A 27 -12.50 6.86 -2.52
CA ASP A 27 -13.82 7.17 -2.00
C ASP A 27 -14.88 6.97 -3.10
N PRO A 28 -15.67 5.88 -3.06
CA PRO A 28 -16.69 5.61 -4.06
C PRO A 28 -17.85 6.61 -4.03
N ASP A 29 -18.12 7.25 -2.89
CA ASP A 29 -19.26 8.15 -2.69
C ASP A 29 -18.95 9.59 -3.16
N ARG A 30 -17.68 9.92 -3.35
CA ARG A 30 -17.26 11.21 -3.88
C ARG A 30 -17.63 11.36 -5.36
N ALA A 31 -18.05 12.55 -5.79
CA ALA A 31 -18.25 12.84 -7.21
C ALA A 31 -16.90 12.88 -7.97
N PRO A 32 -16.86 12.51 -9.27
CA PRO A 32 -15.68 12.75 -10.09
C PRO A 32 -15.33 14.24 -10.13
N PRO A 33 -14.04 14.62 -10.17
CA PRO A 33 -13.65 16.02 -10.32
C PRO A 33 -14.16 16.60 -11.63
N ASP A 34 -14.55 17.88 -11.63
CA ASP A 34 -15.05 18.58 -12.83
C ASP A 34 -14.03 18.58 -13.98
N ALA A 35 -12.74 18.55 -13.64
CA ALA A 35 -11.63 18.42 -14.59
C ALA A 35 -11.66 17.09 -15.38
N VAL A 36 -12.37 16.06 -14.90
CA VAL A 36 -12.53 14.76 -15.57
C VAL A 36 -13.82 14.75 -16.40
N SER A 37 -13.70 15.32 -17.59
CA SER A 37 -14.81 15.47 -18.55
C SER A 37 -14.69 14.53 -19.75
N GLY A 38 -15.84 14.22 -20.35
CA GLY A 38 -15.96 13.53 -21.63
C GLY A 38 -16.24 14.48 -22.79
N PRO A 39 -16.52 13.92 -23.98
CA PRO A 39 -16.87 14.72 -25.15
C PRO A 39 -17.97 15.73 -24.82
N ASN A 40 -17.78 16.97 -25.26
CA ASN A 40 -18.69 18.10 -25.03
C ASN A 40 -18.89 18.46 -23.54
N GLY A 41 -17.87 18.26 -22.70
CA GLY A 41 -17.90 18.67 -21.28
C GLY A 41 -18.80 17.82 -20.38
N LYS A 42 -19.28 16.66 -20.84
CA LYS A 42 -20.11 15.76 -20.04
C LYS A 42 -19.29 15.11 -18.94
N ALA A 43 -19.78 15.09 -17.69
CA ALA A 43 -19.10 14.42 -16.59
C ALA A 43 -18.75 12.95 -16.93
N ALA A 44 -17.49 12.55 -16.74
CA ALA A 44 -16.99 11.23 -17.13
C ALA A 44 -17.27 10.14 -16.07
N VAL A 45 -18.43 10.18 -15.40
CA VAL A 45 -18.78 9.36 -14.23
C VAL A 45 -18.46 7.88 -14.44
N LYS A 46 -18.93 7.29 -15.54
CA LYS A 46 -18.73 5.86 -15.84
C LYS A 46 -17.25 5.50 -16.00
N ARG A 47 -16.46 6.32 -16.70
CA ARG A 47 -15.03 6.06 -16.91
C ARG A 47 -14.22 6.23 -15.62
N TYR A 48 -14.57 7.24 -14.82
CA TYR A 48 -13.93 7.45 -13.54
C TYR A 48 -14.22 6.29 -12.57
N ALA A 49 -15.45 5.76 -12.54
CA ALA A 49 -15.79 4.58 -11.76
C ALA A 49 -14.99 3.32 -12.17
N VAL A 50 -14.75 3.11 -13.47
CA VAL A 50 -13.87 2.02 -13.94
C VAL A 50 -12.45 2.19 -13.40
N TYR A 51 -11.92 3.42 -13.42
CA TYR A 51 -10.57 3.69 -12.90
C TYR A 51 -10.48 3.47 -11.38
N ARG A 52 -11.48 3.91 -10.60
CA ARG A 52 -11.60 3.60 -9.15
C ARG A 52 -11.53 2.11 -8.86
N ASN A 53 -12.30 1.33 -9.62
CA ASN A 53 -12.34 -0.12 -9.47
C ASN A 53 -10.98 -0.74 -9.77
N ASN A 54 -10.33 -0.31 -10.84
CA ASN A 54 -8.99 -0.80 -11.20
C ASN A 54 -7.95 -0.47 -10.13
N VAL A 55 -7.95 0.75 -9.58
CA VAL A 55 -7.04 1.13 -8.49
C VAL A 55 -7.24 0.22 -7.28
N THR A 56 -8.49 0.03 -6.85
CA THR A 56 -8.81 -0.84 -5.71
C THR A 56 -8.34 -2.28 -5.96
N VAL A 57 -8.63 -2.83 -7.14
CA VAL A 57 -8.22 -4.19 -7.52
C VAL A 57 -6.69 -4.31 -7.54
N SER A 58 -5.98 -3.37 -8.15
CA SER A 58 -4.51 -3.38 -8.22
C SER A 58 -3.86 -3.28 -6.84
N LEU A 59 -4.42 -2.50 -5.91
CA LEU A 59 -3.91 -2.42 -4.54
C LEU A 59 -4.13 -3.74 -3.77
N ILE A 60 -5.28 -4.39 -3.95
CA ILE A 60 -5.54 -5.71 -3.37
C ILE A 60 -4.59 -6.75 -3.95
N ASP A 61 -4.36 -6.74 -5.25
CA ASP A 61 -3.44 -7.68 -5.90
C ASP A 61 -1.98 -7.43 -5.47
N ALA A 62 -1.60 -6.17 -5.23
CA ALA A 62 -0.29 -5.82 -4.64
C ALA A 62 -0.12 -6.36 -3.22
N LEU A 63 -1.16 -6.27 -2.38
CA LEU A 63 -1.17 -6.91 -1.06
C LEU A 63 -1.08 -8.43 -1.20
N ALA A 64 -1.84 -9.04 -2.10
CA ALA A 64 -1.79 -10.49 -2.33
C ALA A 64 -0.39 -10.97 -2.76
N ALA A 65 0.31 -10.19 -3.58
CA ALA A 65 1.69 -10.48 -3.99
C ALA A 65 2.70 -10.31 -2.84
N SER A 66 2.45 -9.38 -1.92
CA SER A 66 3.34 -9.10 -0.78
C SER A 66 3.12 -10.04 0.41
N PHE A 67 1.92 -10.64 0.52
CA PHE A 67 1.52 -11.50 1.64
C PHE A 67 0.97 -12.88 1.19
N PRO A 68 1.72 -13.65 0.38
CA PRO A 68 1.25 -14.92 -0.19
C PRO A 68 0.92 -16.01 0.84
N ALA A 69 1.64 -16.10 1.95
CA ALA A 69 1.36 -17.04 3.04
C ALA A 69 0.09 -16.65 3.80
N THR A 70 -0.07 -15.37 4.12
CA THR A 70 -1.31 -14.82 4.70
C THR A 70 -2.51 -15.14 3.80
N LEU A 71 -2.40 -14.88 2.49
CA LEU A 71 -3.41 -15.23 1.48
C LEU A 71 -3.74 -16.72 1.49
N ARG A 72 -2.73 -17.59 1.53
CA ARG A 72 -2.91 -19.04 1.52
C ARG A 72 -3.56 -19.56 2.81
N ILE A 73 -3.23 -18.98 3.96
CA ILE A 73 -3.82 -19.34 5.26
C ILE A 73 -5.30 -18.98 5.31
N THR A 74 -5.66 -17.76 4.91
CA THR A 74 -7.04 -17.28 5.00
C THR A 74 -7.91 -17.74 3.83
N GLY A 75 -7.29 -18.10 2.71
CA GLY A 75 -7.95 -18.28 1.43
C GLY A 75 -8.24 -16.94 0.71
N PRO A 76 -8.52 -16.99 -0.60
CA PRO A 76 -8.60 -15.81 -1.46
C PRO A 76 -9.78 -14.90 -1.14
N ASP A 77 -10.94 -15.46 -0.80
CA ASP A 77 -12.15 -14.66 -0.57
C ASP A 77 -12.04 -13.84 0.73
N PHE A 78 -11.58 -14.47 1.81
CA PHE A 78 -11.35 -13.78 3.07
C PHE A 78 -10.24 -12.74 2.92
N PHE A 79 -9.11 -13.11 2.30
CA PHE A 79 -8.01 -12.18 2.08
C PHE A 79 -8.47 -10.95 1.30
N ARG A 80 -9.20 -11.15 0.19
CA ARG A 80 -9.69 -10.04 -0.64
C ARG A 80 -10.71 -9.17 0.09
N ALA A 81 -11.56 -9.75 0.94
CA ALA A 81 -12.45 -8.97 1.79
C ALA A 81 -11.67 -8.11 2.79
N MET A 82 -10.73 -8.72 3.51
CA MET A 82 -9.85 -8.05 4.49
C MET A 82 -9.01 -6.94 3.85
N ALA A 83 -8.39 -7.21 2.70
CA ALA A 83 -7.60 -6.25 1.94
C ALA A 83 -8.44 -5.05 1.48
N ARG A 84 -9.71 -5.24 1.09
CA ARG A 84 -10.61 -4.12 0.74
C ARG A 84 -10.83 -3.16 1.90
N PHE A 85 -10.96 -3.67 3.13
CA PHE A 85 -11.07 -2.81 4.31
C PHE A 85 -9.78 -2.01 4.54
N HIS A 86 -8.63 -2.68 4.50
CA HIS A 86 -7.33 -2.01 4.61
C HIS A 86 -7.14 -0.91 3.55
N VAL A 87 -7.47 -1.19 2.29
CA VAL A 87 -7.34 -0.23 1.18
C VAL A 87 -8.17 1.04 1.39
N ARG A 88 -9.33 0.91 2.03
CA ARG A 88 -10.20 2.04 2.35
C ARG A 88 -9.71 2.83 3.55
N GLU A 89 -9.18 2.16 4.58
CA GLU A 89 -8.67 2.81 5.79
C GLU A 89 -7.28 3.42 5.60
N THR A 90 -6.44 2.78 4.79
CA THR A 90 -5.02 3.09 4.62
C THR A 90 -4.71 3.25 3.13
N PRO A 91 -5.02 4.42 2.54
CA PRO A 91 -4.69 4.70 1.15
C PRO A 91 -3.17 4.75 0.94
N PRO A 92 -2.66 4.37 -0.25
CA PRO A 92 -1.24 4.48 -0.56
C PRO A 92 -0.74 5.92 -0.49
N THR A 93 0.39 6.13 0.18
CA THR A 93 1.08 7.43 0.30
C THR A 93 2.25 7.57 -0.67
N SER A 94 2.63 6.48 -1.33
CA SER A 94 3.74 6.38 -2.27
C SER A 94 3.28 5.72 -3.58
N PRO A 95 3.85 6.09 -4.74
CA PRO A 95 3.60 5.39 -6.01
C PRO A 95 4.27 4.00 -6.07
N LEU A 96 5.15 3.67 -5.12
CA LEU A 96 5.87 2.39 -5.08
C LEU A 96 4.99 1.31 -4.45
N LEU A 97 4.44 0.41 -5.27
CA LEU A 97 3.51 -0.63 -4.80
C LEU A 97 4.12 -1.64 -3.81
N PHE A 98 5.44 -1.86 -3.84
CA PHE A 98 6.11 -2.73 -2.87
C PHE A 98 6.24 -2.08 -1.47
N GLU A 99 6.12 -0.76 -1.37
CA GLU A 99 6.03 -0.06 -0.08
C GLU A 99 4.62 -0.13 0.50
N TYR A 100 3.61 -0.36 -0.35
CA TYR A 100 2.22 -0.48 0.07
C TYR A 100 1.99 -1.74 0.90
N GLY A 101 1.16 -1.63 1.92
CA GLY A 101 0.87 -2.72 2.87
C GLY A 101 1.83 -2.82 4.05
N ARG A 102 2.72 -1.84 4.27
CA ARG A 102 3.58 -1.81 5.47
C ARG A 102 2.77 -1.89 6.77
N ASP A 103 1.62 -1.23 6.82
CA ASP A 103 0.72 -1.21 7.98
C ASP A 103 -0.35 -2.32 7.94
N PHE A 104 -0.29 -3.22 6.94
CA PHE A 104 -1.26 -4.30 6.81
C PHE A 104 -1.24 -5.28 7.99
N PRO A 105 -0.07 -5.68 8.56
CA PRO A 105 -0.05 -6.54 9.73
C PRO A 105 -0.74 -5.92 10.95
N ASP A 106 -0.52 -4.63 11.21
CA ASP A 106 -1.15 -3.91 12.32
C ASP A 106 -2.65 -3.68 12.07
N PHE A 107 -3.07 -3.62 10.80
CA PHE A 107 -4.49 -3.70 10.45
C PHE A 107 -5.09 -5.08 10.75
N ILE A 108 -4.39 -6.17 10.42
CA ILE A 108 -4.88 -7.54 10.70
C ILE A 108 -5.11 -7.73 12.20
N GLU A 109 -4.22 -7.21 13.06
CA GLU A 109 -4.34 -7.34 14.52
C GLU A 109 -5.63 -6.71 15.08
N ARG A 110 -6.08 -5.60 14.50
CA ARG A 110 -7.34 -4.94 14.88
C ARG A 110 -8.57 -5.39 14.07
N TYR A 111 -8.39 -6.26 13.08
CA TYR A 111 -9.48 -6.67 12.19
C TYR A 111 -10.35 -7.72 12.88
N ASP A 112 -11.58 -7.35 13.23
CA ASP A 112 -12.48 -8.18 14.05
C ASP A 112 -12.72 -9.59 13.49
N TYR A 113 -12.78 -9.74 12.17
CA TYR A 113 -13.01 -11.04 11.53
C TYR A 113 -11.76 -11.95 11.54
N ALA A 114 -10.57 -11.41 11.83
CA ALA A 114 -9.33 -12.19 11.99
C ALA A 114 -9.05 -12.61 13.44
N ARG A 115 -9.86 -12.19 14.43
CA ARG A 115 -9.71 -12.59 15.85
C ARG A 115 -9.55 -14.10 16.10
N PRO A 116 -10.19 -15.02 15.34
CA PRO A 116 -9.95 -16.46 15.49
C PRO A 116 -8.52 -16.92 15.15
N MET A 117 -7.72 -16.08 14.48
CA MET A 117 -6.34 -16.34 14.05
C MET A 117 -5.41 -15.24 14.62
N PRO A 118 -5.20 -15.16 15.94
CA PRO A 118 -4.46 -14.07 16.56
C PRO A 118 -3.00 -13.94 16.08
N TRP A 119 -2.41 -15.04 15.62
CA TRP A 119 -1.05 -15.11 15.07
C TRP A 119 -0.95 -14.68 13.59
N LEU A 120 -2.07 -14.39 12.91
CA LEU A 120 -2.07 -14.03 11.49
C LEU A 120 -1.32 -12.72 11.23
N ALA A 121 -1.43 -11.76 12.15
CA ALA A 121 -0.68 -10.51 12.08
C ALA A 121 0.83 -10.77 12.10
N ASP A 122 1.30 -11.68 12.96
CA ASP A 122 2.72 -12.03 13.04
C ASP A 122 3.23 -12.73 11.78
N VAL A 123 2.41 -13.58 11.15
CA VAL A 123 2.73 -14.14 9.83
C VAL A 123 2.92 -13.02 8.81
N ALA A 124 1.99 -12.06 8.76
CA ALA A 124 2.11 -10.92 7.86
C ALA A 124 3.35 -10.05 8.18
N ARG A 125 3.73 -9.88 9.46
CA ARG A 125 4.97 -9.18 9.85
C ARG A 125 6.21 -9.88 9.32
N LEU A 126 6.26 -11.21 9.36
CA LEU A 126 7.37 -11.99 8.80
C LEU A 126 7.48 -11.80 7.29
N GLU A 127 6.35 -11.85 6.56
CA GLU A 127 6.32 -11.60 5.12
C GLU A 127 6.79 -10.18 4.79
N ARG A 128 6.37 -9.18 5.59
CA ARG A 128 6.81 -7.79 5.42
C ARG A 128 8.31 -7.65 5.67
N ALA A 129 8.82 -8.23 6.76
CA ALA A 129 10.25 -8.18 7.10
C ALA A 129 11.10 -8.85 6.01
N TRP A 130 10.62 -9.93 5.40
CA TRP A 130 11.29 -10.58 4.27
C TRP A 130 11.35 -9.65 3.05
N LEU A 131 10.23 -9.00 2.69
CA LEU A 131 10.20 -8.05 1.58
C LEU A 131 11.09 -6.83 1.84
N ASP A 132 11.11 -6.32 3.08
CA ASP A 132 11.98 -5.22 3.49
C ASP A 132 13.46 -5.60 3.39
N ALA A 133 13.82 -6.80 3.83
CA ALA A 133 15.18 -7.32 3.72
C ALA A 133 15.60 -7.50 2.25
N TYR A 134 14.68 -7.95 1.38
CA TYR A 134 14.95 -8.11 -0.05
C TYR A 134 15.24 -6.78 -0.76
N HIS A 135 14.62 -5.68 -0.30
CA HIS A 135 14.81 -4.35 -0.86
C HIS A 135 15.81 -3.47 -0.08
N ALA A 136 16.35 -3.98 1.03
CA ALA A 136 17.35 -3.26 1.81
C ALA A 136 18.66 -3.12 1.03
N ALA A 137 19.43 -2.08 1.34
CA ALA A 137 20.81 -1.99 0.87
C ALA A 137 21.64 -3.12 1.50
N ASP A 138 22.63 -3.61 0.77
CA ASP A 138 23.59 -4.58 1.29
C ASP A 138 24.25 -4.01 2.56
N ALA A 139 24.23 -4.81 3.63
CA ALA A 139 24.91 -4.51 4.88
C ALA A 139 26.15 -5.40 5.00
N GLU A 140 27.19 -4.89 5.68
CA GLU A 140 28.36 -5.70 5.99
C GLU A 140 27.94 -6.91 6.85
N PRO A 141 28.26 -8.14 6.44
CA PRO A 141 27.88 -9.32 7.20
C PRO A 141 28.43 -9.29 8.62
N LEU A 142 27.63 -9.73 9.59
CA LEU A 142 28.11 -9.89 10.96
C LEU A 142 29.25 -10.92 10.99
N ALA A 143 30.42 -10.51 11.46
CA ALA A 143 31.55 -11.40 11.63
C ALA A 143 31.22 -12.53 12.62
N SER A 144 31.55 -13.78 12.29
CA SER A 144 31.24 -14.95 13.13
C SER A 144 31.80 -14.84 14.56
N VAL A 145 32.92 -14.14 14.72
CA VAL A 145 33.55 -13.87 16.03
C VAL A 145 32.68 -12.96 16.91
N ALA A 146 31.96 -12.01 16.31
CA ALA A 146 31.07 -11.11 17.04
C ALA A 146 29.83 -11.87 17.54
N LEU A 147 29.27 -12.75 16.71
CA LEU A 147 28.15 -13.62 17.13
C LEU A 147 28.56 -14.56 18.26
N LYS A 148 29.76 -15.15 18.19
CA LYS A 148 30.29 -16.04 19.24
C LYS A 148 30.52 -15.33 20.58
N ALA A 149 30.72 -14.01 20.56
CA ALA A 149 30.92 -13.22 21.77
C ALA A 149 29.61 -12.94 22.53
N ILE A 150 28.44 -13.21 21.94
CA ILE A 150 27.14 -13.06 22.61
C ILE A 150 26.95 -14.26 23.57
N PRO A 151 26.84 -14.02 24.89
CA PRO A 151 26.60 -15.10 25.85
C PRO A 151 25.27 -15.82 25.56
N PRO A 152 25.20 -17.16 25.63
CA PRO A 152 23.98 -17.91 25.31
C PRO A 152 22.75 -17.46 26.10
N GLU A 153 22.96 -17.00 27.32
CA GLU A 153 21.93 -16.55 28.26
C GLU A 153 21.27 -15.25 27.79
N ARG A 154 21.91 -14.51 26.89
CA ARG A 154 21.45 -13.22 26.35
C ARG A 154 20.87 -13.33 24.94
N LEU A 155 20.85 -14.51 24.32
CA LEU A 155 20.33 -14.70 22.97
C LEU A 155 18.80 -14.58 22.88
N ALA A 156 18.08 -14.78 24.00
CA ALA A 156 16.62 -14.70 24.07
C ALA A 156 16.11 -13.42 24.78
N ASP A 157 17.02 -12.60 25.32
CA ASP A 157 16.68 -11.30 25.88
C ASP A 157 16.34 -10.35 24.72
N THR A 158 15.07 -10.01 24.57
CA THR A 158 14.61 -9.00 23.60
C THR A 158 14.03 -7.80 24.34
#